data_AF-A0A512QPD3-F1
#
_entry.id   AF-A0A512QPD3-F1
#
_cell.length_a   1.000
_cell.length_b   1.000
_cell.length_c   1.000
_cell.angle_alpha   90.00
_cell.angle_beta   90.00
_cell.angle_gamma   90.00
#
_symmetry.space_group_name_H-M   'P 1'
#
loop_
_entity.id
_entity.type
_entity.pdbx_description
1 polymer ?
#
loop_
_entity_poly.entity_id
_entity_poly.type
_entity_poly.pdbx_seq_one_letter_code
_entity_poly.pdbx_strand_id
1 'polypeptide(L)'
;MGLLKIRTLQQLEGAKVYIHEIDKHSMVAIPDLNWSAELDMKETPEDVEDNLIMYLFNIMDEDEAERLAQTLTLMIFEKETNNEY
;
A
#
# COMPACT_ATOMS: atom_id res chain seq x y z
N MET A 1 18.25 0.54 8.21
CA MET A 1 17.05 -0.17 8.71
C MET A 1 15.86 0.69 8.32
N GLY A 2 15.01 0.22 7.40
CA GLY A 2 13.73 0.88 7.16
C GLY A 2 12.83 0.76 8.38
N LEU A 3 11.98 1.75 8.62
CA LEU A 3 10.96 1.66 9.67
C LEU A 3 9.77 0.86 9.13
N LEU A 4 9.17 0.02 9.98
CA LEU A 4 7.88 -0.60 9.67
C LEU A 4 6.77 0.41 9.96
N LYS A 5 6.06 0.84 8.92
CA LYS A 5 4.86 1.67 9.04
C LYS A 5 3.66 0.74 9.19
N ILE A 6 2.85 0.96 10.21
CA ILE A 6 1.58 0.26 10.40
C ILE A 6 0.45 1.29 10.29
N ARG A 7 -0.52 1.03 9.40
CA ARG A 7 -1.70 1.88 9.20
C ARG A 7 -2.97 1.05 9.31
N THR A 8 -4.09 1.75 9.48
CA THR A 8 -5.43 1.13 9.59
C THR A 8 -6.22 1.51 8.35
N LEU A 9 -6.78 0.51 7.66
CA LEU A 9 -7.62 0.71 6.49
C LEU A 9 -9.06 0.93 6.96
N GLN A 10 -9.66 2.06 6.57
CA GLN A 10 -11.06 2.32 6.86
C GLN A 10 -11.99 1.51 5.95
N GLN A 11 -11.51 1.19 4.75
CA GLN A 11 -12.22 0.46 3.71
C GLN A 11 -12.41 -1.03 4.04
N LEU A 12 -11.62 -1.57 4.97
CA LEU A 12 -11.60 -2.99 5.33
C LEU A 12 -11.82 -3.19 6.84
N GLU A 13 -12.90 -2.65 7.38
CA GLU A 13 -13.32 -2.85 8.79
C GLU A 13 -12.21 -2.62 9.85
N GLY A 14 -11.25 -1.74 9.57
CA GLY A 14 -10.12 -1.49 10.48
C GLY A 14 -8.94 -2.47 10.34
N ALA A 15 -8.86 -3.22 9.24
CA ALA A 15 -7.73 -4.08 8.89
C ALA A 15 -6.40 -3.32 8.95
N LYS A 16 -5.33 -4.05 9.26
CA LYS A 16 -3.98 -3.47 9.36
C LYS A 16 -3.24 -3.65 8.05
N VAL A 17 -2.65 -2.56 7.58
CA VAL A 17 -1.63 -2.60 6.52
C VAL A 17 -0.26 -2.34 7.12
N TYR A 18 0.69 -3.17 6.70
CA TYR A 18 2.10 -3.12 7.07
C TYR A 18 2.88 -2.68 5.84
N ILE A 19 3.66 -1.61 5.95
CA ILE A 19 4.49 -1.08 4.87
C ILE A 19 5.92 -1.02 5.38
N HIS A 20 6.83 -1.72 4.72
CA HIS A 20 8.23 -1.74 5.07
C HIS A 20 9.11 -1.42 3.88
N GLU A 21 9.86 -0.33 3.98
CA GLU A 21 10.82 0.09 2.96
C GLU A 21 12.13 -0.70 3.11
N ILE A 22 12.53 -1.38 2.04
CA ILE A 22 13.75 -2.20 1.94
C ILE A 22 14.53 -1.73 0.71
N ASP A 23 15.53 -0.88 0.93
CA ASP A 23 16.37 -0.27 -0.10
C ASP A 23 15.57 0.45 -1.19
N LYS A 24 15.36 -0.20 -2.34
CA LYS A 24 14.62 0.32 -3.51
C LYS A 24 13.25 -0.33 -3.68
N HIS A 25 12.81 -1.09 -2.69
CA HIS A 25 11.53 -1.79 -2.70
C HIS A 25 10.69 -1.39 -1.49
N SER A 26 9.38 -1.53 -1.62
CA SER A 26 8.45 -1.43 -0.51
C SER A 26 7.66 -2.73 -0.42
N MET A 27 7.67 -3.34 0.76
CA MET A 27 6.85 -4.51 1.06
C MET A 27 5.55 -4.04 1.70
N VAL A 28 4.42 -4.43 1.12
CA VAL A 28 3.08 -4.15 1.64
C VAL A 28 2.41 -5.46 2.02
N ALA A 29 1.82 -5.53 3.20
CA ALA A 29 1.05 -6.70 3.62
C ALA A 29 -0.26 -6.29 4.31
N ILE A 30 -1.33 -7.03 3.99
CA ILE A 30 -2.66 -6.91 4.60
C ILE A 30 -3.06 -8.32 5.08
N PRO A 31 -2.77 -8.68 6.35
CA PRO A 31 -3.00 -10.03 6.85
C PRO A 31 -4.46 -10.48 6.81
N ASP A 32 -5.41 -9.56 7.05
CA ASP A 32 -6.85 -9.84 6.97
C ASP A 32 -7.28 -10.33 5.58
N LEU A 33 -6.51 -10.02 4.53
CA LEU A 33 -6.72 -10.50 3.15
C LEU A 33 -5.82 -11.68 2.77
N ASN A 34 -4.95 -12.17 3.66
CA ASN A 34 -3.86 -13.10 3.32
C ASN A 34 -3.04 -12.64 2.10
N TRP A 35 -2.81 -11.34 1.98
CA TRP A 35 -2.20 -10.73 0.80
C TRP A 35 -0.97 -9.91 1.15
N SER A 36 0.03 -9.95 0.27
CA SER A 36 1.21 -9.09 0.32
C SER A 36 1.83 -8.92 -1.05
N ALA A 37 2.50 -7.79 -1.28
CA ALA A 37 3.26 -7.52 -2.48
C ALA A 37 4.58 -6.80 -2.18
N GLU A 38 5.58 -7.09 -3.00
CA GLU A 38 6.80 -6.30 -3.11
C GLU A 38 6.66 -5.34 -4.29
N LEU A 39 6.96 -4.06 -4.08
CA LEU A 39 6.79 -2.98 -5.05
C LEU A 39 8.16 -2.35 -5.36
N ASP A 40 8.45 -2.04 -6.63
CA ASP A 40 9.67 -1.32 -7.02
C ASP A 40 9.47 0.19 -6.85
N MET A 41 10.15 0.78 -5.88
CA MET A 41 10.04 2.21 -5.56
C MET A 41 10.80 3.11 -6.57
N LYS A 42 11.33 2.53 -7.66
CA LYS A 42 11.78 3.29 -8.84
C LYS A 42 10.64 3.63 -9.80
N GLU A 43 9.50 2.96 -9.70
CA GLU A 43 8.30 3.22 -10.50
C GLU A 43 7.60 4.52 -10.04
N THR A 44 6.77 5.08 -10.92
CA THR A 44 5.95 6.25 -10.55
C THR A 44 4.79 5.81 -9.63
N PRO A 45 4.20 6.73 -8.83
CA PRO A 45 3.02 6.39 -8.04
C PRO A 45 1.86 5.83 -8.89
N GLU A 46 1.71 6.33 -10.12
CA GLU A 46 0.70 5.88 -11.09
C GLU A 46 0.96 4.42 -11.51
N ASP A 47 2.19 4.08 -11.88
CA ASP A 47 2.58 2.70 -12.23
C ASP A 47 2.37 1.73 -11.06
N VAL A 48 2.70 2.16 -9.83
CA VAL A 48 2.50 1.36 -8.62
C VAL A 48 1.01 1.14 -8.35
N GLU A 49 0.18 2.16 -8.54
CA GLU A 49 -1.27 2.06 -8.39
C GLU A 49 -1.86 1.05 -9.39
N ASP A 50 -1.51 1.17 -10.68
CA ASP A 50 -1.97 0.24 -11.72
C ASP A 50 -1.58 -1.22 -11.42
N ASN A 51 -0.34 -1.44 -10.98
CA ASN A 51 0.14 -2.75 -10.57
C ASN A 51 -0.65 -3.31 -9.37
N LEU A 52 -0.92 -2.47 -8.37
CA LEU A 52 -1.72 -2.84 -7.20
C LEU A 52 -3.16 -3.21 -7.58
N ILE A 53 -3.79 -2.45 -8.50
CA ILE A 53 -5.13 -2.77 -9.02
C ILE A 53 -5.13 -4.17 -9.63
N MET A 54 -4.17 -4.47 -10.50
CA MET A 54 -4.08 -5.80 -11.13
C MET A 54 -3.89 -6.93 -10.11
N TYR A 55 -3.11 -6.72 -9.06
CA TYR A 55 -2.90 -7.73 -8.03
C TYR A 55 -4.14 -7.94 -7.16
N LEU A 56 -4.78 -6.85 -6.73
CA LEU A 56 -5.93 -6.88 -5.83
C LEU A 56 -7.18 -7.41 -6.53
N PHE A 57 -7.37 -7.11 -7.82
CA PHE A 57 -8.52 -7.60 -8.59
C PHE A 57 -8.57 -9.14 -8.71
N ASN A 58 -7.46 -9.85 -8.45
CA ASN A 58 -7.48 -11.31 -8.38
C ASN A 58 -8.16 -11.85 -7.10
N ILE A 59 -8.39 -11.01 -6.10
CA ILE A 59 -8.90 -11.41 -4.78
C ILE A 59 -10.12 -10.62 -4.29
N MET A 60 -10.49 -9.53 -4.96
CA MET A 60 -11.66 -8.71 -4.66
C MET A 60 -12.23 -8.09 -5.94
N ASP A 61 -13.41 -7.46 -5.84
CA ASP A 61 -14.05 -6.82 -6.99
C ASP A 61 -13.22 -5.61 -7.50
N GLU A 62 -13.37 -5.28 -8.78
CA GLU A 62 -12.59 -4.22 -9.45
C GLU A 62 -12.70 -2.88 -8.73
N ASP A 63 -13.92 -2.47 -8.45
CA ASP A 63 -14.25 -1.27 -7.67
C ASP A 63 -13.55 -1.22 -6.29
N GLU A 64 -13.43 -2.37 -5.61
CA GLU A 64 -12.75 -2.46 -4.31
C GLU A 64 -11.24 -2.42 -4.47
N ALA A 65 -10.71 -3.10 -5.50
CA ALA A 65 -9.30 -3.12 -5.85
C ALA A 65 -8.80 -1.72 -6.18
N GLU A 66 -9.52 -0.96 -7.01
CA GLU A 66 -9.19 0.44 -7.36
C GLU A 66 -9.09 1.33 -6.11
N ARG A 67 -10.13 1.31 -5.26
CA ARG A 67 -10.16 2.13 -4.03
C ARG A 67 -9.03 1.77 -3.06
N LEU A 68 -8.74 0.47 -2.92
CA LEU A 68 -7.68 0.01 -2.03
C LEU A 68 -6.30 0.34 -2.61
N ALA A 69 -6.07 0.11 -3.90
CA ALA A 69 -4.81 0.44 -4.57
C ALA A 69 -4.48 1.93 -4.42
N GLN A 70 -5.44 2.81 -4.71
CA GLN A 70 -5.28 4.25 -4.51
C GLN A 70 -4.89 4.60 -3.07
N THR A 71 -5.57 3.99 -2.09
CA THR A 71 -5.29 4.20 -0.66
C THR A 71 -3.88 3.75 -0.28
N LEU A 72 -3.46 2.59 -0.77
CA LEU A 72 -2.13 2.04 -0.52
C LEU A 72 -1.05 2.92 -1.16
N THR A 73 -1.23 3.33 -2.41
CA THR A 73 -0.31 4.24 -3.11
C THR A 73 -0.14 5.54 -2.32
N LEU A 74 -1.23 6.15 -1.86
CA LEU A 74 -1.14 7.33 -0.99
C LEU A 74 -0.34 7.06 0.28
N MET A 75 -0.57 5.94 0.98
CA MET A 75 0.18 5.60 2.20
C MET A 75 1.66 5.31 1.97
N ILE A 76 2.00 4.75 0.80
CA ILE A 76 3.37 4.41 0.40
C ILE A 76 4.15 5.69 0.05
N PHE A 77 3.51 6.59 -0.70
CA PHE A 77 4.15 7.81 -1.24
C PHE A 77 3.88 9.08 -0.43
N GLU A 78 3.06 9.02 0.63
CA GLU A 78 2.92 10.10 1.59
C GLU A 78 4.31 10.42 2.18
N LYS A 79 4.88 11.56 1.74
CA LYS A 79 5.96 12.22 2.47
C LYS A 79 5.45 12.46 3.88
N GLU A 80 6.30 12.27 4.88
CA GLU A 80 6.00 12.66 6.26
C GLU A 80 5.74 14.17 6.36
N THR A 81 4.57 14.64 5.96
CA THR A 81 4.03 15.93 6.39
C THR A 81 3.57 15.73 7.81
N ASN A 82 4.48 15.91 8.77
CA ASN A 82 4.26 16.56 10.07
C ASN A 82 5.51 16.46 10.97
N ASN A 83 6.35 17.51 10.97
CA ASN A 83 6.76 18.19 12.20
C ASN A 83 7.56 19.49 11.91
N GLU A 84 6.85 20.53 11.47
CA GLU A 84 7.30 21.92 11.66
C GLU A 84 6.10 22.76 12.11
N TYR A 85 5.84 22.75 13.41
CA TYR A 85 5.13 23.81 14.13
C TYR A 85 5.84 24.07 15.45
#